data_AF-A0A7L8UZ19-F1
#
_entry.id   AF-A0A7L8UZ19-F1
#
_cell.length_a   1.000
_cell.length_b   1.000
_cell.length_c   1.000
_cell.angle_alpha   90.00
_cell.angle_beta   90.00
_cell.angle_gamma   90.00
#
_symmetry.space_group_name_H-M   'P 1'
#
loop_
_entity.id
_entity.type
_entity.pdbx_description
1 polymer ?
#
loop_
_entity_poly.entity_id
_entity_poly.type
_entity_poly.pdbx_seq_one_letter_code
_entity_poly.pdbx_strand_id
1 'polypeptide(L)'
;MAKFNPKQAQIYIQTLQSVLTNTEDTATRVTPFFTKLDDAKAADKISEIPAAEFAEIKAEFEDAVASYQSNAQQLAKASAPVRLLGVHKTLSAACTKYAEATQLMSEAVIVDGQSVDNDKYAKSEADQAVYLEKIHAAVGKIMNSASMSR
;
A
#
# COMPACT_ATOMS: atom_id res chain seq x y z
N MET A 1 15.46 -23.77 -22.62
CA MET A 1 14.42 -22.72 -22.56
C MET A 1 13.34 -23.16 -21.59
N ALA A 2 13.02 -22.37 -20.56
CA ALA A 2 11.90 -22.68 -19.68
C ALA A 2 10.60 -22.62 -20.50
N LYS A 3 9.88 -23.75 -20.60
CA LYS A 3 8.58 -23.81 -21.30
C LYS A 3 7.55 -22.97 -20.56
N PHE A 4 6.72 -22.24 -21.32
CA PHE A 4 5.57 -21.53 -20.78
C PHE A 4 4.64 -22.48 -20.01
N ASN A 5 4.25 -22.09 -18.79
CA ASN A 5 3.32 -22.85 -17.95
C ASN A 5 2.02 -22.04 -17.76
N PRO A 6 0.92 -22.40 -18.45
CA PRO A 6 -0.34 -21.63 -18.40
C PRO A 6 -0.99 -21.64 -17.00
N LYS A 7 -0.88 -22.76 -16.27
CA LYS A 7 -1.44 -22.88 -14.91
C LYS A 7 -0.72 -21.95 -13.93
N GLN A 8 0.61 -21.87 -14.02
CA GLN A 8 1.41 -20.94 -13.22
C GLN A 8 1.04 -19.49 -13.53
N ALA A 9 0.89 -19.13 -14.81
CA ALA A 9 0.49 -17.80 -15.21
C ALA A 9 -0.90 -17.42 -14.67
N GLN A 10 -1.86 -18.35 -14.69
CA GLN A 10 -3.19 -18.13 -14.12
C GLN A 10 -3.14 -17.89 -12.60
N ILE A 11 -2.43 -18.75 -11.86
CA ILE A 11 -2.26 -18.61 -10.40
C ILE A 11 -1.61 -17.25 -10.05
N TYR A 12 -0.61 -16.84 -10.84
CA TYR A 12 0.05 -15.55 -10.66
C TYR A 12 -0.93 -14.38 -10.83
N ILE A 13 -1.75 -14.39 -11.88
CA ILE A 13 -2.75 -13.34 -12.12
C ILE A 13 -3.82 -13.31 -11.01
N GLN A 14 -4.29 -14.46 -10.55
CA GLN A 14 -5.22 -14.55 -9.42
C GLN A 14 -4.61 -13.99 -8.13
N THR A 15 -3.34 -14.33 -7.86
CA THR A 15 -2.59 -13.79 -6.72
C THR A 15 -2.48 -12.27 -6.80
N LEU A 16 -2.13 -11.75 -7.98
CA LEU A 16 -2.02 -10.31 -8.22
C LEU A 16 -3.36 -9.61 -7.99
N GLN A 17 -4.46 -10.16 -8.53
CA GLN A 17 -5.80 -9.59 -8.34
C GLN A 17 -6.19 -9.56 -6.86
N SER A 18 -5.98 -10.65 -6.12
CA SER A 18 -6.25 -10.68 -4.67
C SER A 18 -5.44 -9.63 -3.91
N VAL A 19 -4.16 -9.45 -4.23
CA VAL A 19 -3.30 -8.43 -3.61
C VAL A 19 -3.81 -7.02 -3.91
N LEU A 20 -4.23 -6.75 -5.14
CA LEU A 20 -4.77 -5.44 -5.53
C LEU A 20 -6.10 -5.14 -4.83
N THR A 21 -7.03 -6.09 -4.83
CA THR A 21 -8.31 -5.96 -4.12
C THR A 21 -8.09 -5.71 -2.62
N ASN A 22 -7.25 -6.50 -1.96
CA ASN A 22 -6.96 -6.30 -0.53
C ASN A 22 -6.31 -4.93 -0.27
N THR A 23 -5.51 -4.41 -1.22
CA THR A 23 -4.88 -3.09 -1.10
C THR A 23 -5.92 -1.98 -1.22
N GLU A 24 -6.85 -2.08 -2.17
CA GLU A 24 -7.97 -1.14 -2.37
C GLU A 24 -8.96 -1.15 -1.21
N ASP A 25 -9.30 -2.34 -0.69
CA ASP A 25 -10.18 -2.50 0.47
C ASP A 25 -9.56 -1.86 1.72
N THR A 26 -8.25 -2.08 1.93
CA THR A 26 -7.50 -1.44 3.02
C THR A 26 -7.50 0.08 2.87
N ALA A 27 -7.25 0.59 1.66
CA ALA A 27 -7.26 2.03 1.39
C ALA A 27 -8.64 2.64 1.66
N THR A 28 -9.70 1.98 1.21
CA THR A 28 -11.09 2.41 1.43
C THR A 28 -11.42 2.47 2.92
N ARG A 29 -11.01 1.46 3.70
CA ARG A 29 -11.23 1.42 5.15
C ARG A 29 -10.51 2.56 5.87
N VAL A 30 -9.26 2.84 5.52
CA VAL A 30 -8.42 3.80 6.25
C VAL A 30 -8.66 5.26 5.82
N THR A 31 -9.24 5.49 4.65
CA THR A 31 -9.48 6.83 4.07
C THR A 31 -10.19 7.80 5.04
N PRO A 32 -11.30 7.42 5.72
CA PRO A 32 -11.97 8.33 6.65
C PRO A 32 -11.09 8.83 7.80
N PHE A 33 -10.20 7.98 8.32
CA PHE A 33 -9.26 8.33 9.39
C PHE A 33 -8.17 9.27 8.89
N PHE A 34 -7.67 9.04 7.67
CA PHE A 34 -6.75 9.93 7.00
C PHE A 34 -7.37 11.32 6.78
N THR A 35 -8.55 11.39 6.16
CA THR A 35 -9.25 12.67 5.92
C THR A 35 -9.51 13.43 7.21
N LYS A 36 -9.94 12.74 8.27
CA LYS A 36 -10.17 13.37 9.56
C LYS A 36 -8.90 13.98 10.15
N LEU A 37 -7.79 13.24 10.10
CA LEU A 37 -6.51 13.73 10.61
C LEU A 37 -6.01 14.93 9.78
N ASP A 38 -6.14 14.88 8.46
CA ASP A 38 -5.78 15.96 7.55
C ASP A 38 -6.59 17.23 7.80
N ASP A 39 -7.91 17.12 7.90
CA ASP A 39 -8.80 18.26 8.17
C ASP A 39 -8.45 18.91 9.52
N ALA A 40 -8.17 18.11 10.55
CA ALA A 40 -7.76 18.61 11.86
C ALA A 40 -6.37 19.26 11.82
N LYS A 41 -5.40 18.72 11.06
CA LYS A 41 -4.08 19.34 10.86
C LYS A 41 -4.21 20.67 10.14
N ALA A 42 -4.98 20.73 9.06
CA ALA A 42 -5.19 21.93 8.26
C ALA A 42 -5.86 23.06 9.06
N ALA A 43 -6.72 22.69 10.02
CA ALA A 43 -7.42 23.65 10.87
C ALA A 43 -6.69 23.98 12.19
N ASP A 44 -5.52 23.38 12.47
CA ASP A 44 -4.80 23.46 13.75
C ASP A 44 -5.65 22.99 14.96
N LYS A 45 -6.40 21.90 14.74
CA LYS A 45 -7.41 21.35 15.66
C LYS A 45 -7.10 19.92 16.13
N ILE A 46 -5.84 19.47 16.03
CA ILE A 46 -5.46 18.13 16.52
C ILE A 46 -5.84 17.91 17.98
N SER A 47 -5.68 18.94 18.82
CA SER A 47 -6.06 18.90 20.24
C SER A 47 -7.58 18.83 20.49
N GLU A 48 -8.41 19.12 19.47
CA GLU A 48 -9.87 19.02 19.55
C GLU A 48 -10.38 17.60 19.23
N ILE A 49 -9.54 16.72 18.66
CA ILE A 49 -9.89 15.31 18.46
C ILE A 49 -9.97 14.63 19.83
N PRO A 50 -11.04 13.89 20.17
CA PRO A 50 -11.07 13.09 21.39
C PRO A 50 -9.87 12.12 21.46
N ALA A 51 -9.20 12.02 22.61
CA ALA A 51 -8.00 11.19 22.74
C ALA A 51 -8.21 9.72 22.34
N ALA A 52 -9.39 9.15 22.63
CA ALA A 52 -9.76 7.80 22.21
C ALA A 52 -9.83 7.67 20.68
N GLU A 53 -10.38 8.67 20.00
CA GLU A 53 -10.48 8.71 18.54
C GLU A 53 -9.12 8.97 17.90
N PHE A 54 -8.26 9.79 18.51
CA PHE A 54 -6.89 9.98 18.05
C PHE A 54 -6.06 8.69 18.14
N ALA A 55 -6.25 7.92 19.22
CA ALA A 55 -5.65 6.60 19.36
C ALA A 55 -6.22 5.59 18.34
N GLU A 56 -7.50 5.68 18.01
CA GLU A 56 -8.13 4.86 16.95
C GLU A 56 -7.53 5.15 15.57
N ILE A 57 -7.29 6.43 15.23
CA ILE A 57 -6.58 6.80 13.98
C ILE A 57 -5.21 6.12 13.90
N LYS A 58 -4.45 6.12 15.00
CA LYS A 58 -3.16 5.42 15.07
C LYS A 58 -3.31 3.93 14.82
N ALA A 59 -4.26 3.28 15.50
CA ALA A 59 -4.52 1.85 15.35
C ALA A 59 -4.91 1.46 13.92
N GLU A 60 -5.77 2.24 13.28
CA GLU A 60 -6.19 2.00 11.89
C GLU A 60 -5.03 2.17 10.89
N PHE A 61 -4.11 3.11 11.14
CA PHE A 61 -2.88 3.21 10.35
C PHE A 61 -1.96 2.01 10.57
N GLU A 62 -1.81 1.51 11.79
CA GLU A 62 -1.04 0.29 12.08
C GLU A 62 -1.64 -0.95 11.39
N ASP A 63 -2.96 -1.09 11.41
CA ASP A 63 -3.67 -2.17 10.73
C ASP A 63 -3.54 -2.08 9.20
N ALA A 64 -3.56 -0.85 8.65
CA ALA A 64 -3.30 -0.63 7.23
C ALA A 64 -1.86 -1.05 6.87
N VAL A 65 -0.87 -0.72 7.70
CA VAL A 65 0.51 -1.17 7.50
C VAL A 65 0.60 -2.68 7.49
N ALA A 66 0.04 -3.36 8.49
CA ALA A 66 0.08 -4.81 8.58
C ALA A 66 -0.54 -5.46 7.33
N SER A 67 -1.64 -4.89 6.83
CA SER A 67 -2.32 -5.34 5.61
C SER A 67 -1.43 -5.14 4.37
N TYR A 68 -0.82 -3.97 4.19
CA TYR A 68 0.06 -3.71 3.04
C TYR A 68 1.35 -4.52 3.08
N GLN A 69 1.93 -4.74 4.26
CA GLN A 69 3.08 -5.63 4.41
C GLN A 69 2.73 -7.08 4.06
N SER A 70 1.58 -7.57 4.51
CA SER A 70 1.09 -8.91 4.16
C SER A 70 0.89 -9.06 2.65
N ASN A 71 0.24 -8.09 2.01
CA ASN A 71 0.03 -8.03 0.57
C ASN A 71 1.36 -8.02 -0.20
N ALA A 72 2.33 -7.21 0.23
CA ALA A 72 3.66 -7.15 -0.37
C ALA A 72 4.40 -8.50 -0.25
N GLN A 73 4.32 -9.16 0.90
CA GLN A 73 4.92 -10.47 1.12
C GLN A 73 4.26 -11.57 0.28
N GLN A 74 2.92 -11.59 0.19
CA GLN A 74 2.19 -12.52 -0.65
C GLN A 74 2.61 -12.38 -2.11
N LEU A 75 2.71 -11.13 -2.59
CA LEU A 75 3.15 -10.86 -3.95
C LEU A 75 4.60 -11.28 -4.18
N ALA A 76 5.52 -10.95 -3.26
CA ALA A 76 6.94 -11.32 -3.38
C ALA A 76 7.18 -12.83 -3.44
N LYS A 77 6.29 -13.63 -2.84
CA LYS A 77 6.32 -15.10 -2.89
C LYS A 77 5.64 -15.69 -4.14
N ALA A 78 4.92 -14.86 -4.92
CA ALA A 78 4.19 -15.33 -6.08
C ALA A 78 5.13 -15.76 -7.21
N SER A 79 4.84 -16.91 -7.82
CA SER A 79 5.67 -17.45 -8.90
C SER A 79 5.33 -16.79 -10.23
N ALA A 80 6.01 -15.68 -10.54
CA ALA A 80 5.81 -14.95 -11.79
C ALA A 80 6.36 -15.72 -13.00
N PRO A 81 5.66 -15.70 -14.16
CA PRO A 81 6.22 -16.18 -15.42
C PRO A 81 7.54 -15.47 -15.76
N VAL A 82 8.51 -16.20 -16.33
CA VAL A 82 9.87 -15.67 -16.64
C VAL A 82 9.83 -14.35 -17.42
N ARG A 83 8.93 -14.24 -18.41
CA ARG A 83 8.74 -13.03 -19.21
C ARG A 83 8.27 -11.81 -18.41
N LEU A 84 7.66 -12.01 -17.25
CA LEU A 84 7.16 -10.98 -16.35
C LEU A 84 8.10 -10.75 -15.15
N LEU A 85 9.18 -11.52 -15.00
CA LEU A 85 10.00 -11.51 -13.79
C LEU A 85 10.59 -10.12 -13.48
N GLY A 86 10.99 -9.37 -14.51
CA GLY A 86 11.50 -8.00 -14.34
C GLY A 86 10.45 -7.06 -13.76
N VAL A 87 9.28 -6.96 -14.40
CA VAL A 87 8.18 -6.10 -13.94
C VAL A 87 7.60 -6.56 -12.60
N HIS A 88 7.57 -7.87 -12.35
CA HIS A 88 7.17 -8.43 -11.06
C HIS A 88 8.09 -7.96 -9.92
N LYS A 89 9.41 -7.98 -10.11
CA LYS A 89 10.35 -7.46 -9.10
C LYS A 89 10.14 -5.97 -8.84
N THR A 90 9.90 -5.18 -9.89
CA THR A 90 9.56 -3.76 -9.74
C THR A 90 8.28 -3.57 -8.92
N LEU A 91 7.24 -4.35 -9.22
CA LEU A 91 5.98 -4.28 -8.50
C LEU A 91 6.15 -4.67 -7.02
N SER A 92 6.79 -5.80 -6.72
CA SER A 92 7.03 -6.25 -5.35
C SER A 92 7.84 -5.25 -4.53
N ALA A 93 8.86 -4.63 -5.14
CA ALA A 93 9.60 -3.57 -4.49
C ALA A 93 8.73 -2.34 -4.21
N ALA A 94 7.88 -1.93 -5.16
CA ALA A 94 6.98 -0.80 -4.98
C ALA A 94 5.93 -1.05 -3.88
N CYS A 95 5.32 -2.24 -3.82
CA CYS A 95 4.40 -2.61 -2.73
C CYS A 95 5.09 -2.60 -1.36
N THR A 96 6.33 -3.09 -1.28
CA THR A 96 7.10 -3.05 -0.02
C THR A 96 7.37 -1.61 0.40
N LYS A 97 7.79 -0.76 -0.53
CA LYS A 97 8.05 0.66 -0.25
C LYS A 97 6.80 1.46 0.08
N TYR A 98 5.66 1.11 -0.52
CA TYR A 98 4.37 1.69 -0.16
C TYR A 98 4.01 1.35 1.29
N ALA A 99 4.18 0.09 1.72
CA ALA A 99 3.95 -0.32 3.10
C ALA A 99 4.92 0.36 4.09
N GLU A 100 6.19 0.54 3.73
CA GLU A 100 7.16 1.33 4.51
C GLU A 100 6.74 2.81 4.64
N ALA A 101 6.20 3.40 3.57
CA ALA A 101 5.69 4.77 3.61
C ALA A 101 4.45 4.90 4.51
N THR A 102 3.52 3.95 4.45
CA THR A 102 2.37 3.90 5.39
C THR A 102 2.84 3.68 6.83
N GLN A 103 3.92 2.91 7.06
CA GLN A 103 4.52 2.76 8.40
C GLN A 103 5.02 4.11 8.92
N LEU A 104 5.68 4.90 8.07
CA LEU A 104 6.11 6.25 8.43
C LEU A 104 4.93 7.17 8.79
N MET A 105 3.81 7.06 8.08
CA MET A 105 2.57 7.79 8.41
C MET A 105 2.04 7.40 9.79
N SER A 106 2.01 6.10 10.08
CA SER A 106 1.60 5.58 11.39
C SER A 106 2.53 6.08 12.50
N GLU A 107 3.84 6.08 12.28
CA GLU A 107 4.84 6.60 13.23
C GLU A 107 4.79 8.12 13.42
N ALA A 108 4.20 8.85 12.47
CA ALA A 108 4.00 10.28 12.59
C ALA A 108 2.88 10.63 13.59
N VAL A 109 1.94 9.71 13.84
CA VAL A 109 0.84 9.92 14.79
C VAL A 109 1.28 9.49 16.20
N ILE A 110 1.48 10.48 17.08
CA ILE A 110 2.04 10.29 18.41
C ILE A 110 0.92 10.41 19.45
N VAL A 111 0.40 9.25 19.86
CA VAL A 111 -0.70 9.16 20.85
C VAL A 111 -0.30 9.79 22.18
N ASP A 112 0.94 9.53 22.63
CA ASP A 112 1.49 10.19 23.82
C ASP A 112 1.75 11.68 23.53
N GLY A 113 1.01 12.56 24.18
CA GLY A 113 1.03 13.99 23.90
C GLY A 113 0.17 14.46 22.73
N GLN A 114 -0.63 13.56 22.12
CA GLN A 114 -1.64 13.88 21.09
C GLN A 114 -1.12 14.84 20.02
N SER A 115 -0.11 14.42 19.28
CA SER A 115 0.58 15.26 18.30
C SER A 115 0.89 14.50 17.01
N VAL A 116 1.22 15.25 15.96
CA VAL A 116 1.65 14.68 14.68
C VAL A 116 3.02 15.25 14.31
N ASP A 117 3.97 14.37 14.01
CA ASP A 117 5.24 14.73 13.39
C ASP A 117 4.97 15.15 11.93
N ASN A 118 4.96 16.46 11.68
CA ASN A 118 4.60 17.03 10.38
C ASN A 118 5.56 16.61 9.26
N ASP A 119 6.85 16.47 9.55
CA ASP A 119 7.86 16.13 8.54
C ASP A 119 7.72 14.67 8.12
N LYS A 120 7.54 13.75 9.10
CA LYS A 120 7.25 12.34 8.80
C LYS A 120 5.94 12.18 8.05
N TYR A 121 4.91 12.92 8.47
CA TYR A 121 3.59 12.84 7.84
C TYR A 121 3.66 13.28 6.37
N ALA A 122 4.17 14.48 6.09
CA ALA A 122 4.30 14.98 4.72
C ALA A 122 5.20 14.09 3.85
N LYS A 123 6.28 13.57 4.43
CA LYS A 123 7.15 12.60 3.74
C LYS A 123 6.40 11.31 3.40
N SER A 124 5.61 10.80 4.34
CA SER A 124 4.85 9.56 4.14
C SER A 124 3.81 9.69 3.03
N GLU A 125 3.13 10.83 2.92
CA GLU A 125 2.16 11.12 1.85
C GLU A 125 2.85 11.17 0.48
N ALA A 126 3.96 11.92 0.39
CA ALA A 126 4.73 12.04 -0.84
C ALA A 126 5.27 10.67 -1.30
N ASP A 127 5.81 9.87 -0.39
CA ASP A 127 6.32 8.54 -0.69
C ASP A 127 5.18 7.59 -1.11
N GLN A 128 4.04 7.60 -0.39
CA GLN A 128 2.87 6.79 -0.75
C GLN A 128 2.37 7.12 -2.18
N ALA A 129 2.29 8.40 -2.55
CA ALA A 129 1.91 8.81 -3.90
C ALA A 129 2.87 8.27 -4.97
N VAL A 130 4.18 8.42 -4.75
CA VAL A 130 5.23 7.93 -5.68
C VAL A 130 5.16 6.41 -5.85
N TYR A 131 4.98 5.66 -4.76
CA TYR A 131 4.97 4.20 -4.85
C TYR A 131 3.66 3.66 -5.38
N LEU A 132 2.53 4.33 -5.13
CA LEU A 132 1.24 3.97 -5.74
C LEU A 132 1.27 4.14 -7.26
N GLU A 133 1.87 5.23 -7.77
CA GLU A 133 2.07 5.42 -9.21
C GLU A 133 2.92 4.28 -9.82
N LYS A 134 4.00 3.89 -9.15
CA LYS A 134 4.86 2.77 -9.59
C LYS A 134 4.11 1.43 -9.59
N ILE A 135 3.25 1.20 -8.60
CA ILE A 135 2.39 0.02 -8.53
C ILE A 135 1.47 0.00 -9.76
N HIS A 136 0.72 1.08 -10.01
CA HIS A 136 -0.18 1.18 -11.16
C HIS A 136 0.54 0.96 -12.49
N ALA A 137 1.70 1.59 -12.69
CA ALA A 137 2.49 1.44 -13.90
C ALA A 137 2.96 -0.02 -14.12
N ALA A 138 3.37 -0.72 -13.05
CA ALA A 138 3.80 -2.11 -13.15
C ALA A 138 2.63 -3.08 -13.37
N VAL A 139 1.49 -2.86 -12.70
CA VAL A 139 0.26 -3.61 -12.92
C VAL A 139 -0.21 -3.48 -14.37
N GLY A 140 -0.27 -2.26 -14.91
CA GLY A 140 -0.66 -2.02 -16.30
C GLY A 140 0.22 -2.79 -17.29
N LYS A 141 1.54 -2.79 -17.08
CA LYS A 141 2.48 -3.57 -17.91
C LYS A 141 2.22 -5.08 -17.83
N ILE A 142 1.94 -5.61 -16.64
CA ILE A 142 1.63 -7.03 -16.44
C ILE A 142 0.33 -7.40 -17.15
N MET A 143 -0.74 -6.62 -16.96
CA MET A 143 -2.06 -6.89 -17.52
C MET A 143 -2.06 -6.79 -19.05
N ASN A 144 -1.38 -5.79 -19.61
CA ASN A 144 -1.23 -5.65 -21.06
C ASN A 144 -0.45 -6.83 -21.68
N SER A 145 0.61 -7.28 -21.00
CA SER A 145 1.41 -8.43 -21.44
C SER A 145 0.64 -9.76 -21.32
N ALA A 146 -0.28 -9.87 -20.35
CA ALA A 146 -1.16 -11.02 -20.18
C ALA A 146 -2.25 -11.08 -21.26
N SER A 147 -2.78 -9.91 -21.68
CA SER A 147 -3.81 -9.79 -22.74
C SER A 147 -3.29 -10.17 -24.13
N MET A 148 -2.06 -9.76 -24.50
CA MET A 148 -1.46 -10.07 -25.81
C MET A 148 -1.03 -11.54 -26.00
N SER A 149 -1.35 -12.43 -25.06
CA SER A 149 -1.05 -13.86 -25.14
C SER A 149 -2.26 -14.72 -25.52
N ARG A 150 -3.38 -14.08 -25.88
CA ARG A 150 -4.58 -14.72 -26.43
C ARG A 150 -4.59 -14.63 -27.94
#